data_AF-A0A968NQ61-F1
#
_entry.id   AF-A0A968NQ61-F1
#
_cell.length_a   1.000
_cell.length_b   1.000
_cell.length_c   1.000
_cell.angle_alpha   90.00
_cell.angle_beta   90.00
_cell.angle_gamma   90.00
#
_symmetry.space_group_name_H-M   'P 1'
#
loop_
_entity.id
_entity.type
_entity.pdbx_description
1 polymer ?
#
loop_
_entity_poly.entity_id
_entity_poly.type
_entity_poly.pdbx_seq_one_letter_code
_entity_poly.pdbx_strand_id
1 'polypeptide(L)'
;AEGKVTAVRIAKGQTEAPNLKKLLENKNIVKIFHFARFDLATLRQNLGIWVQPVFCTKIASKLVRTYTQRHGLKDVVLELTGVELDKSAQSSDWGNAANLTEAQLSYAANDVRYLINVRQKLIDMLMREERLSIAESCFQCLPTIVSLDLLQFKEIFEH
;
A
#
# COMPACT_ATOMS: atom_id res chain seq x y z
N ALA A 1 5.30 -18.46 -4.50
CA ALA A 1 3.85 -18.22 -4.34
C ALA A 1 3.29 -17.86 -5.70
N GLU A 2 2.48 -18.75 -6.28
CA GLU A 2 1.78 -18.51 -7.55
C GLU A 2 0.67 -17.48 -7.30
N GLY A 3 0.99 -16.20 -7.49
CA GLY A 3 0.03 -15.11 -7.47
C GLY A 3 -0.04 -14.49 -8.85
N LYS A 4 -1.25 -14.34 -9.40
CA LYS A 4 -1.45 -13.57 -10.62
C LYS A 4 -1.35 -12.08 -10.30
N VAL A 5 -0.38 -11.41 -10.90
CA VAL A 5 -0.31 -9.95 -10.88
C VAL A 5 -1.06 -9.40 -12.09
N THR A 6 -1.88 -8.37 -11.88
CA THR A 6 -2.58 -7.67 -12.96
C THR A 6 -2.24 -6.18 -12.89
N ALA A 7 -1.68 -5.65 -13.97
CA ALA A 7 -1.50 -4.22 -14.14
C ALA A 7 -2.77 -3.62 -14.75
N VAL A 8 -3.34 -2.60 -14.10
CA VAL A 8 -4.52 -1.89 -14.58
C VAL A 8 -4.11 -0.46 -14.92
N ARG A 9 -4.18 -0.10 -16.20
CA ARG A 9 -3.91 1.26 -16.65
C ARG A 9 -5.14 2.13 -16.40
N ILE A 10 -4.93 3.28 -15.75
CA ILE A 10 -5.93 4.34 -15.63
C ILE A 10 -5.61 5.40 -16.70
N ALA A 11 -6.58 5.71 -17.57
CA ALA A 11 -6.39 6.70 -18.63
C ALA A 11 -6.37 8.14 -18.07
N LYS A 12 -5.73 9.06 -18.79
CA LYS A 12 -5.74 10.48 -18.44
C LYS A 12 -7.19 11.00 -18.44
N GLY A 13 -7.62 11.61 -17.35
CA GLY A 13 -8.99 12.11 -17.17
C GLY A 13 -10.03 11.04 -16.83
N GLN A 14 -9.64 9.77 -16.69
CA GLN A 14 -10.55 8.74 -16.21
C GLN A 14 -10.87 8.97 -14.73
N THR A 15 -12.16 9.13 -14.43
CA THR A 15 -12.66 9.42 -13.08
C THR A 15 -13.42 8.26 -12.45
N GLU A 16 -13.59 7.15 -13.20
CA GLU A 16 -14.32 5.98 -12.73
C GLU A 16 -13.60 4.67 -13.11
N ALA A 17 -13.74 3.67 -12.25
CA ALA A 17 -13.26 2.31 -12.49
C ALA A 17 -14.16 1.32 -11.75
N PRO A 18 -15.36 1.00 -12.26
CA PRO A 18 -16.43 0.35 -11.49
C PRO A 18 -16.03 -1.03 -10.93
N ASN A 19 -15.31 -1.85 -11.71
CA ASN A 19 -14.82 -3.15 -11.23
C ASN A 19 -13.75 -3.02 -10.15
N LEU A 20 -12.84 -2.04 -10.32
CA LEU A 20 -11.80 -1.75 -9.32
C LEU A 20 -12.42 -1.19 -8.04
N LYS A 21 -13.39 -0.28 -8.16
CA LYS A 21 -14.18 0.26 -7.04
C LYS A 21 -14.87 -0.86 -6.28
N LYS A 22 -15.62 -1.73 -6.97
CA LYS A 22 -16.29 -2.88 -6.36
C LYS A 22 -15.31 -3.77 -5.58
N LEU A 23 -14.13 -4.05 -6.11
CA LEU A 23 -13.10 -4.84 -5.44
C LEU A 23 -12.51 -4.12 -4.21
N LEU A 24 -12.09 -2.87 -4.38
CA LEU A 24 -11.39 -2.11 -3.35
C LEU A 24 -12.32 -1.68 -2.20
N GLU A 25 -13.62 -1.52 -2.44
CA GLU A 25 -14.62 -1.20 -1.40
C GLU A 25 -15.25 -2.46 -0.75
N ASN A 26 -14.95 -3.66 -1.26
CA ASN A 26 -15.49 -4.90 -0.71
C ASN A 26 -14.95 -5.18 0.69
N LYS A 27 -15.85 -5.15 1.69
CA LYS A 27 -15.51 -5.32 3.11
C LYS A 27 -14.98 -6.72 3.47
N ASN A 28 -15.26 -7.73 2.65
CA ASN A 28 -14.83 -9.10 2.88
C ASN A 28 -13.43 -9.40 2.32
N ILE A 29 -12.79 -8.42 1.67
CA ILE A 29 -11.47 -8.56 1.06
C ILE A 29 -10.53 -7.55 1.70
N VAL A 30 -9.47 -8.00 2.36
CA VAL A 30 -8.44 -7.09 2.90
C VAL A 30 -7.53 -6.62 1.77
N LYS A 31 -7.35 -5.30 1.64
CA LYS A 31 -6.41 -4.71 0.69
C LYS A 31 -5.09 -4.41 1.38
N ILE A 32 -4.00 -4.95 0.85
CA ILE A 32 -2.66 -4.83 1.43
C ILE A 32 -1.89 -3.79 0.64
N PHE A 33 -1.37 -2.78 1.32
CA PHE A 33 -0.50 -1.75 0.74
C PHE A 33 0.76 -1.59 1.57
N HIS A 34 1.81 -1.08 0.94
CA HIS A 34 2.97 -0.56 1.65
C HIS A 34 2.92 0.97 1.62
N PHE A 35 2.70 1.61 2.78
CA PHE A 35 2.46 3.04 2.90
C PHE A 35 1.13 3.52 2.29
N ALA A 36 0.03 2.85 2.65
CA ALA A 36 -1.29 3.04 2.04
C ALA A 36 -1.80 4.48 1.96
N ARG A 37 -1.42 5.37 2.90
CA ARG A 37 -1.92 6.77 2.98
C ARG A 37 -1.92 7.47 1.62
N PHE A 38 -0.83 7.35 0.85
CA PHE A 38 -0.70 7.99 -0.45
C PHE A 38 -1.61 7.36 -1.52
N ASP A 39 -1.60 6.03 -1.63
CA ASP A 39 -2.42 5.30 -2.61
C ASP A 39 -3.91 5.51 -2.37
N LEU A 40 -4.33 5.47 -1.10
CA LEU A 40 -5.70 5.72 -0.68
C LEU A 40 -6.17 7.13 -1.06
N ALA A 41 -5.33 8.15 -0.83
CA ALA A 41 -5.63 9.52 -1.24
C ALA A 41 -5.78 9.63 -2.76
N THR A 42 -4.88 9.02 -3.51
CA THR A 42 -4.89 9.02 -4.97
C THR A 42 -6.14 8.34 -5.54
N LEU A 43 -6.49 7.16 -5.03
CA LEU A 43 -7.68 6.41 -5.43
C LEU A 43 -8.98 7.16 -5.11
N ARG A 44 -9.04 7.80 -3.95
CA ARG A 44 -10.21 8.58 -3.54
C ARG A 44 -10.37 9.85 -4.37
N GLN A 45 -9.29 10.62 -4.54
CA GLN A 45 -9.33 11.88 -5.27
C GLN A 45 -9.64 11.69 -6.76
N ASN A 46 -9.02 10.70 -7.40
CA ASN A 46 -9.12 10.54 -8.85
C ASN A 46 -10.27 9.63 -9.27
N LEU A 47 -10.60 8.60 -8.49
CA LEU A 47 -11.58 7.58 -8.88
C LEU A 47 -12.78 7.47 -7.93
N GLY A 48 -12.84 8.29 -6.87
CA GLY A 48 -13.92 8.24 -5.88
C GLY A 48 -14.02 6.90 -5.16
N ILE A 49 -12.89 6.19 -4.98
CA ILE A 49 -12.84 4.86 -4.37
C ILE A 49 -12.47 4.96 -2.89
N TRP A 50 -13.29 4.34 -2.03
CA TRP A 50 -13.12 4.29 -0.58
C TRP A 50 -12.62 2.92 -0.13
N VAL A 51 -11.31 2.72 -0.20
CA VAL A 51 -10.73 1.40 0.08
C VAL A 51 -10.92 1.00 1.55
N GLN A 52 -11.56 -0.15 1.77
CA GLN A 52 -11.76 -0.73 3.10
C GLN A 52 -12.13 -2.23 3.03
N PRO A 53 -11.65 -3.09 3.94
CA PRO A 53 -10.63 -2.84 4.95
C PRO A 53 -9.21 -2.81 4.35
N VAL A 54 -8.29 -2.12 5.03
CA VAL A 54 -6.89 -1.94 4.61
C VAL A 54 -5.93 -2.58 5.60
N PHE A 55 -4.81 -3.13 5.13
CA PHE A 55 -3.65 -3.49 5.93
C PHE A 55 -2.44 -2.74 5.38
N CYS A 56 -1.77 -1.94 6.21
CA CYS A 56 -0.59 -1.19 5.80
C CYS A 56 0.69 -1.82 6.36
N THR A 57 1.49 -2.46 5.51
CA THR A 57 2.72 -3.14 5.93
C THR A 57 3.76 -2.19 6.50
N LYS A 58 3.77 -0.90 6.09
CA LYS A 58 4.70 0.09 6.63
C LYS A 58 4.36 0.49 8.08
N ILE A 59 3.08 0.62 8.39
CA ILE A 59 2.62 0.85 9.78
C ILE A 59 2.95 -0.37 10.63
N ALA A 60 2.56 -1.57 10.19
CA ALA A 60 2.86 -2.82 10.90
C ALA A 60 4.37 -2.98 11.15
N SER A 61 5.19 -2.75 10.11
CA SER A 61 6.66 -2.77 10.21
C SER A 61 7.19 -1.79 11.25
N LYS A 62 6.70 -0.53 11.28
CA LYS A 62 7.10 0.46 12.30
C LYS A 62 6.73 0.04 13.72
N LEU A 63 5.62 -0.68 13.89
CA LEU A 63 5.16 -1.14 15.20
C LEU A 63 5.96 -2.32 15.75
N VAL A 64 6.60 -3.15 14.91
CA VAL A 64 7.26 -4.40 15.36
C VAL A 64 8.75 -4.50 15.04
N ARG A 65 9.24 -3.82 14.00
CA ARG A 65 10.67 -3.78 13.64
C ARG A 65 11.36 -2.59 14.29
N THR A 66 11.18 -2.42 15.61
CA THR A 66 11.63 -1.24 16.37
C THR A 66 13.15 -1.12 16.51
N TYR A 67 13.91 -2.16 16.13
CA TYR A 67 15.36 -2.18 16.08
C TYR A 67 15.94 -1.51 14.82
N THR A 68 15.11 -0.96 13.93
CA THR A 68 15.58 -0.28 12.72
C THR A 68 14.67 0.88 12.33
N GLN A 69 15.22 1.83 11.57
CA GLN A 69 14.46 2.90 10.92
C GLN A 69 14.13 2.57 9.45
N ARG A 70 14.62 1.43 8.94
CA ARG A 70 14.46 1.01 7.54
C ARG A 70 13.13 0.30 7.33
N HIS A 71 12.09 1.08 7.06
CA HIS A 71 10.73 0.58 6.80
C HIS A 71 10.26 0.80 5.35
N GLY A 72 11.18 0.99 4.40
CA GLY A 72 10.84 0.98 2.99
C GLY A 72 10.47 -0.44 2.51
N LEU A 73 9.73 -0.55 1.42
CA LEU A 73 9.26 -1.85 0.91
C LEU A 73 10.42 -2.80 0.63
N LYS A 74 11.48 -2.34 -0.05
CA LYS A 74 12.69 -3.12 -0.31
C LYS A 74 13.29 -3.69 0.97
N ASP A 75 13.48 -2.87 2.01
CA ASP A 75 14.11 -3.32 3.26
C ASP A 75 13.23 -4.35 3.99
N VAL A 76 11.92 -4.10 4.02
CA VAL A 76 10.95 -5.00 4.65
C VAL A 76 10.87 -6.34 3.91
N VAL A 77 10.82 -6.32 2.58
CA VAL A 77 10.77 -7.55 1.77
C VAL A 77 12.08 -8.31 1.89
N LEU A 78 13.23 -7.64 1.81
CA LEU A 78 14.53 -8.29 1.95
C LEU A 78 14.66 -8.98 3.30
N GLU A 79 14.38 -8.28 4.40
CA GLU A 79 14.54 -8.85 5.75
C GLU A 79 13.54 -9.98 6.01
N LEU A 80 12.27 -9.80 5.63
CA LEU A 80 11.24 -10.77 5.99
C LEU A 80 11.18 -11.94 5.03
N THR A 81 11.57 -11.78 3.76
CA THR A 81 11.41 -12.82 2.73
C THR A 81 12.72 -13.29 2.11
N GLY A 82 13.83 -12.60 2.36
CA GLY A 82 15.12 -12.86 1.72
C GLY A 82 15.21 -12.37 0.27
N VAL A 83 14.15 -11.75 -0.26
CA VAL A 83 14.09 -11.31 -1.66
C VAL A 83 14.59 -9.88 -1.79
N GLU A 84 15.56 -9.65 -2.68
CA GLU A 84 15.97 -8.29 -3.05
C GLU A 84 15.06 -7.73 -4.16
N LEU A 85 14.49 -6.55 -3.92
CA LEU A 85 13.72 -5.83 -4.92
C LEU A 85 14.61 -4.90 -5.74
N ASP A 86 14.45 -4.95 -7.06
CA ASP A 86 14.99 -3.95 -7.97
C ASP A 86 14.17 -2.65 -7.89
N LYS A 87 14.86 -1.51 -7.80
CA LYS A 87 14.28 -0.16 -7.75
C LYS A 87 14.57 0.68 -8.99
N SER A 88 15.25 0.12 -9.99
CA SER A 88 15.73 0.84 -11.18
C SER A 88 14.66 1.67 -11.89
N ALA A 89 13.42 1.18 -11.94
CA ALA A 89 12.30 1.85 -12.61
C ALA A 89 11.42 2.75 -11.71
N GLN A 90 11.75 2.90 -10.42
CA GLN A 90 10.93 3.70 -9.48
C GLN A 90 10.74 5.14 -9.95
N SER A 91 11.81 5.78 -10.45
CA SER A 91 11.81 7.17 -10.92
C SER A 91 11.78 7.29 -12.45
N SER A 92 11.16 6.33 -13.14
CA SER A 92 10.99 6.35 -14.60
C SER A 92 9.75 7.15 -15.05
N ASP A 93 9.60 7.41 -16.35
CA ASP A 93 8.42 8.09 -16.89
C ASP A 93 7.19 7.15 -16.93
N TRP A 94 6.36 7.24 -15.89
CA TRP A 94 5.07 6.56 -15.81
C TRP A 94 3.94 7.27 -16.56
N GLY A 95 4.19 8.49 -17.07
CA GLY A 95 3.22 9.29 -17.82
C GLY A 95 2.99 8.78 -19.24
N ASN A 96 3.99 8.14 -19.86
CA ASN A 96 3.85 7.43 -21.13
C ASN A 96 3.19 6.05 -20.95
N ALA A 97 2.00 6.02 -20.36
CA ALA A 97 1.27 4.79 -20.03
C ALA A 97 0.86 3.93 -21.25
N ALA A 98 1.02 4.45 -22.48
CA ALA A 98 0.82 3.69 -23.71
C ALA A 98 2.01 2.76 -24.03
N ASN A 99 3.20 3.07 -23.52
CA ASN A 99 4.46 2.38 -23.86
C ASN A 99 5.27 2.04 -22.60
N LEU A 100 4.63 1.44 -21.59
CA LEU A 100 5.35 0.98 -20.41
C LEU A 100 6.36 -0.10 -20.79
N THR A 101 7.60 0.10 -20.35
CA THR A 101 8.70 -0.86 -20.55
C THR A 101 8.50 -2.12 -19.72
N GLU A 102 9.15 -3.22 -20.12
CA GLU A 102 9.18 -4.46 -19.33
C GLU A 102 9.74 -4.21 -17.92
N ALA A 103 10.75 -3.36 -17.79
CA ALA A 103 11.33 -2.96 -16.50
C ALA A 103 10.30 -2.27 -15.60
N GLN A 104 9.48 -1.37 -16.15
CA GLN A 104 8.38 -0.72 -15.40
C GLN A 104 7.33 -1.75 -14.98
N LEU A 105 6.88 -2.62 -15.88
CA LEU A 105 5.89 -3.65 -15.55
C LEU A 105 6.41 -4.62 -14.48
N SER A 106 7.68 -5.02 -14.57
CA SER A 106 8.35 -5.85 -13.58
C SER A 106 8.45 -5.16 -12.21
N TYR A 107 8.84 -3.88 -12.19
CA TYR A 107 8.86 -3.06 -10.98
C TYR A 107 7.48 -2.98 -10.33
N ALA A 108 6.45 -2.60 -11.09
CA ALA A 108 5.08 -2.50 -10.57
C ALA A 108 4.56 -3.84 -10.04
N ALA A 109 4.92 -4.95 -10.69
CA ALA A 109 4.56 -6.27 -10.22
C ALA A 109 5.26 -6.65 -8.92
N ASN A 110 6.54 -6.30 -8.77
CA ASN A 110 7.33 -6.58 -7.58
C ASN A 110 6.88 -5.75 -6.37
N ASP A 111 6.35 -4.55 -6.59
CA ASP A 111 5.81 -3.70 -5.50
C ASP A 111 4.59 -4.32 -4.79
N VAL A 112 3.88 -5.27 -5.43
CA VAL A 112 2.69 -5.92 -4.86
C VAL A 112 2.86 -7.41 -4.57
N ARG A 113 3.69 -8.11 -5.35
CA ARG A 113 3.79 -9.59 -5.32
C ARG A 113 4.11 -10.16 -3.94
N TYR A 114 4.93 -9.46 -3.17
CA TYR A 114 5.42 -9.97 -1.87
C TYR A 114 4.58 -9.52 -0.67
N LEU A 115 3.59 -8.64 -0.88
CA LEU A 115 2.85 -8.03 0.23
C LEU A 115 2.03 -9.03 1.05
N ILE A 116 1.53 -10.10 0.43
CA ILE A 116 0.79 -11.17 1.14
C ILE A 116 1.72 -11.88 2.14
N ASN A 117 2.91 -12.28 1.70
CA ASN A 117 3.90 -12.96 2.56
C ASN A 117 4.42 -12.02 3.65
N VAL A 118 4.70 -10.76 3.30
CA VAL A 118 5.10 -9.73 4.25
C VAL A 118 4.02 -9.49 5.31
N ARG A 119 2.74 -9.41 4.91
CA ARG A 119 1.62 -9.27 5.84
C ARG A 119 1.58 -10.43 6.84
N GLN A 120 1.70 -11.67 6.38
CA GLN A 120 1.64 -12.83 7.26
C GLN A 120 2.72 -12.75 8.35
N LYS A 121 3.98 -12.53 7.95
CA LYS A 121 5.09 -12.39 8.90
C LYS A 121 4.93 -11.23 9.87
N LEU A 122 4.44 -10.09 9.37
CA LEU A 122 4.17 -8.93 10.22
C LEU A 122 3.03 -9.17 11.20
N ILE A 123 2.01 -9.95 10.84
CA ILE A 123 0.94 -10.34 11.77
C ILE A 123 1.51 -11.22 12.89
N ASP A 124 2.33 -12.23 12.54
CA ASP A 124 2.95 -13.10 13.54
C ASP A 124 3.79 -12.30 14.54
N MET A 125 4.56 -11.32 14.03
CA MET A 125 5.32 -10.39 14.87
C MET A 125 4.41 -9.48 15.70
N LEU A 126 3.34 -8.92 15.12
CA LEU A 126 2.39 -8.06 15.84
C LEU A 126 1.70 -8.82 16.98
N MET A 127 1.37 -10.09 16.77
CA MET A 127 0.79 -10.93 17.81
C MET A 127 1.80 -11.23 18.93
N ARG A 128 3.03 -11.61 18.57
CA ARG A 128 4.11 -11.89 19.53
C ARG A 128 4.42 -10.68 20.42
N GLU A 129 4.41 -9.48 19.85
CA GLU A 129 4.68 -8.22 20.58
C GLU A 129 3.42 -7.61 21.21
N GLU A 130 2.27 -8.29 21.16
CA GLU A 130 0.97 -7.82 21.69
C GLU A 130 0.49 -6.48 21.11
N ARG A 131 0.85 -6.19 19.85
CA ARG A 131 0.58 -4.93 19.14
C ARG A 131 -0.44 -5.04 18.01
N LEU A 132 -1.09 -6.20 17.83
CA LEU A 132 -2.06 -6.40 16.75
C LEU A 132 -3.25 -5.44 16.85
N SER A 133 -3.86 -5.31 18.03
CA SER A 133 -5.04 -4.45 18.25
C SER A 133 -4.77 -2.97 17.92
N ILE A 134 -3.61 -2.44 18.33
CA ILE A 134 -3.25 -1.06 17.99
C ILE A 134 -2.97 -0.90 16.50
N ALA A 135 -2.35 -1.89 15.85
CA ALA A 135 -2.16 -1.86 14.39
C ALA A 135 -3.49 -1.85 13.64
N GLU A 136 -4.47 -2.66 14.05
CA GLU A 136 -5.81 -2.66 13.49
C GLU A 136 -6.51 -1.31 13.64
N SER A 137 -6.39 -0.69 14.82
CA SER A 137 -6.89 0.67 15.07
C SER A 137 -6.24 1.69 14.15
N CYS A 138 -4.91 1.62 13.96
CA CYS A 138 -4.21 2.48 13.00
C CYS A 138 -4.73 2.29 11.57
N PHE A 139 -5.00 1.04 11.15
CA PHE A 139 -5.53 0.77 9.81
C PHE A 139 -6.94 1.34 9.62
N GLN A 140 -7.79 1.22 10.64
CA GLN A 140 -9.15 1.78 10.62
C GLN A 140 -9.16 3.31 10.56
N CYS A 141 -8.16 3.98 11.15
CA CYS A 141 -8.02 5.44 11.08
C CYS A 141 -7.51 5.96 9.73
N LEU A 142 -6.86 5.12 8.89
CA LEU A 142 -6.26 5.57 7.63
C LEU A 142 -7.21 6.34 6.70
N PRO A 143 -8.45 5.89 6.44
CA PRO A 143 -9.41 6.64 5.61
C PRO A 143 -9.73 8.03 6.17
N THR A 144 -9.75 8.19 7.48
CA THR A 144 -9.93 9.49 8.14
C THR A 144 -8.72 10.39 7.89
N ILE A 145 -7.50 9.87 8.11
CA ILE A 145 -6.25 10.61 7.85
C ILE A 145 -6.18 11.06 6.38
N VAL A 146 -6.56 10.19 5.46
CA VAL A 146 -6.64 10.51 4.02
C VAL A 146 -7.66 11.62 3.74
N SER A 147 -8.80 11.65 4.45
CA SER A 147 -9.77 12.74 4.31
C SER A 147 -9.15 14.08 4.72
N LEU A 148 -8.42 14.09 5.83
CA LEU A 148 -7.75 15.28 6.34
C LEU A 148 -6.70 15.78 5.35
N ASP A 149 -5.90 14.87 4.78
CA ASP A 149 -4.91 15.20 3.75
C ASP A 149 -5.52 15.88 2.53
N LEU A 150 -6.60 15.31 2.00
CA LEU A 150 -7.28 15.84 0.81
C LEU A 150 -7.93 17.21 1.08
N LEU A 151 -8.40 17.44 2.32
CA LEU A 151 -8.92 18.73 2.78
C LEU A 151 -7.79 19.71 3.15
N GLN A 152 -6.53 19.32 3.01
CA GLN A 152 -5.34 20.11 3.34
C GLN A 152 -5.27 20.55 4.81
N PHE A 153 -5.95 19.83 5.70
CA PHE A 153 -5.82 20.04 7.13
C PHE A 153 -4.44 19.55 7.59
N LYS A 154 -3.58 20.50 7.96
CA LYS A 154 -2.26 20.25 8.55
C LYS A 154 -2.33 20.52 10.05
N GLU A 155 -1.49 19.82 10.81
CA GLU A 155 -1.21 20.17 12.22
C GLU A 155 -2.46 20.21 13.12
N ILE A 156 -3.50 19.44 12.80
CA ILE A 156 -4.81 19.50 13.49
C ILE A 156 -4.79 19.15 14.98
N PHE A 157 -3.66 18.64 15.46
CA PHE A 157 -3.43 18.27 16.85
C PHE A 157 -2.34 19.12 17.52
N GLU A 158 -1.84 20.15 16.85
CA GLU A 158 -0.86 21.10 17.38
C GLU A 158 -1.59 22.27 18.07
N HIS A 159 -0.92 22.89 19.05
CA HIS A 159 -1.43 24.04 19.82
C HIS A 159 -1.04 25.38 19.20
#